data_AF-A0A4Y2SIV4-F1
#
_entry.id   AF-A0A4Y2SIV4-F1
#
_cell.length_a   1.000
_cell.length_b   1.000
_cell.length_c   1.000
_cell.angle_alpha   90.00
_cell.angle_beta   90.00
_cell.angle_gamma   90.00
#
_symmetry.space_group_name_H-M   'P 1'
#
loop_
_entity.id
_entity.type
_entity.pdbx_description
1 polymer ?
#
loop_
_entity_poly.entity_id
_entity_poly.type
_entity_poly.pdbx_seq_one_letter_code
_entity_poly.pdbx_strand_id
1 'polypeptide(L)'
;MKFQIPRWCFCPDVDTSHKWELNCFNDSPQSAHGSVVYLKFSQFEKTKTAFVISESRVAPLKKLSLPRLKLMAALLGARLIASIRDYFANAEVYMWTDSKIVLHWIKNNTSRWKTLVQNHVAEIQEKTSPAVWIHSLVARILLKKSP
;
A
#
# COMPACT_ATOMS: atom_id res chain seq x y z
N MET A 1 22.53 3.22 16.38
CA MET A 1 21.35 4.04 16.05
C MET A 1 20.12 3.31 16.58
N LYS A 2 19.46 3.81 17.63
CA LYS A 2 18.25 3.18 18.20
C LYS A 2 17.04 3.73 17.45
N PHE A 3 16.50 2.93 16.52
CA PHE A 3 15.27 3.23 15.80
C PHE A 3 14.08 2.75 16.64
N GLN A 4 13.29 3.67 17.18
CA GLN A 4 12.06 3.36 17.91
C GLN A 4 10.86 3.72 17.05
N ILE A 5 10.09 2.70 16.66
CA ILE A 5 8.76 2.90 16.09
C ILE A 5 7.77 2.97 17.26
N PRO A 6 7.11 4.10 17.52
CA PRO A 6 6.05 4.15 18.52
C PRO A 6 4.90 3.22 18.09
N ARG A 7 4.62 2.18 18.90
CA ARG A 7 3.58 1.16 18.63
C ARG A 7 2.19 1.52 19.15
N TRP A 8 1.99 2.74 19.66
CA TRP A 8 0.74 3.16 20.30
C TRP A 8 -0.12 3.97 19.33
N CYS A 9 -1.23 3.39 18.88
CA CYS A 9 -2.20 4.04 17.98
C CYS A 9 -3.56 4.31 18.63
N PHE A 10 -3.78 3.92 19.90
CA PHE A 10 -5.05 4.13 20.58
C PHE A 10 -4.93 5.25 21.61
N CYS A 11 -5.63 6.37 21.34
CA CYS A 11 -6.10 7.24 22.41
C CYS A 11 -7.48 6.70 22.82
N PRO A 12 -7.77 6.47 24.12
CA PRO A 12 -9.09 6.00 24.56
C PRO A 12 -10.21 7.01 24.25
N ASP A 13 -9.86 8.28 24.08
CA ASP A 13 -10.80 9.39 23.83
C ASP A 13 -11.04 9.64 22.34
N VAL A 14 -11.11 8.58 21.52
CA VAL A 14 -11.54 8.74 20.12
C VAL A 14 -13.05 8.81 20.14
N ASP A 15 -13.54 10.03 20.22
CA ASP A 15 -14.91 10.38 19.88
C ASP A 15 -15.27 9.67 18.56
N THR A 16 -16.30 8.84 18.60
CA THR A 16 -16.71 7.86 17.56
C THR A 16 -17.05 8.46 16.18
N SER A 17 -16.82 9.76 15.98
CA SER A 17 -17.07 10.52 14.76
C SER A 17 -15.84 10.68 13.84
N HIS A 18 -14.63 10.28 14.27
CA HIS A 18 -13.42 10.54 13.50
C HIS A 18 -13.19 9.53 12.37
N LYS A 19 -13.14 10.03 11.13
CA LYS A 19 -12.80 9.25 9.92
C LYS A 19 -11.36 8.74 10.00
N TRP A 20 -11.19 7.44 9.86
CA TRP A 20 -9.89 6.78 9.78
C TRP A 20 -9.57 6.46 8.32
N GLU A 21 -8.31 6.63 7.93
CA GLU A 21 -7.85 6.33 6.58
C GLU A 21 -6.58 5.47 6.61
N LEU A 22 -6.65 4.27 6.05
CA LEU A 22 -5.49 3.42 5.78
C LEU A 22 -4.88 3.80 4.43
N ASN A 23 -3.67 4.33 4.47
CA ASN A 23 -2.91 4.74 3.31
C ASN A 23 -1.76 3.75 3.05
N CYS A 24 -1.90 2.92 2.02
CA CYS A 24 -0.89 1.95 1.61
C CYS A 24 -0.06 2.49 0.45
N PHE A 25 1.24 2.67 0.66
CA PHE A 25 2.19 3.11 -0.36
C PHE A 25 2.99 1.92 -0.88
N ASN A 26 3.06 1.78 -2.21
CA ASN A 26 3.74 0.68 -2.88
C ASN A 26 4.88 1.23 -3.74
N ASP A 27 6.10 0.73 -3.55
CA ASP A 27 7.25 1.11 -4.37
C ASP A 27 8.13 -0.10 -4.68
N SER A 28 8.87 0.00 -5.78
CA SER A 28 9.83 -1.00 -6.17
C SER A 28 11.02 -0.38 -6.90
N PRO A 29 12.16 -0.21 -6.22
CA PRO A 29 13.45 -0.06 -6.90
C PRO A 29 13.83 -1.34 -7.67
N GLN A 30 14.84 -1.27 -8.53
CA GLN A 30 15.28 -2.45 -9.30
C GLN A 30 15.78 -3.63 -8.44
N SER A 31 16.18 -3.35 -7.19
CA SER A 31 16.73 -4.34 -6.26
C SER A 31 15.72 -4.92 -5.27
N ALA A 32 14.53 -4.33 -5.11
CA ALA A 32 13.54 -4.75 -4.13
C ALA A 32 12.12 -4.23 -4.47
N HIS A 33 11.11 -4.79 -3.84
CA HIS A 33 9.74 -4.28 -3.86
C HIS A 33 9.16 -4.31 -2.45
N GLY A 34 8.35 -3.33 -2.10
CA GLY A 34 7.82 -3.21 -0.75
C GLY A 34 6.59 -2.33 -0.67
N SER A 35 5.88 -2.50 0.44
CA SER A 35 4.68 -1.74 0.76
C SER A 35 4.67 -1.34 2.23
N VAL A 36 4.12 -0.16 2.51
CA VAL A 36 3.94 0.37 3.87
C VAL A 36 2.54 0.90 4.03
N VAL A 37 1.94 0.68 5.19
CA VAL A 37 0.61 1.16 5.54
C VAL A 37 0.71 2.14 6.71
N TYR A 38 0.14 3.31 6.52
CA TYR A 38 -0.05 4.33 7.56
C TYR A 38 -1.53 4.51 7.85
N LEU A 39 -1.87 4.69 9.12
CA LEU A 39 -3.17 5.16 9.57
C LEU A 39 -3.15 6.68 9.65
N LYS A 40 -4.08 7.35 9.01
CA LYS A 40 -4.35 8.78 9.17
C LYS A 40 -5.67 8.94 9.95
N PHE A 41 -5.64 9.79 10.96
CA PHE A 41 -6.78 10.06 11.83
C PHE A 41 -6.74 11.52 12.33
N SER A 42 -7.89 12.04 12.74
CA SER A 42 -7.99 13.35 13.37
C SER A 42 -7.96 13.21 14.88
N GLN A 43 -7.19 14.06 15.55
CA GLN A 43 -7.17 14.17 17.01
C GLN A 43 -7.04 15.65 17.42
N PHE A 44 -7.99 16.16 18.21
CA PHE A 44 -8.03 17.58 18.61
C PHE A 44 -7.91 18.53 17.41
N GLU A 45 -8.71 18.28 16.37
CA GLU A 45 -8.72 19.02 15.09
C GLU A 45 -7.40 19.00 14.29
N LYS A 46 -6.41 18.21 14.73
CA LYS A 46 -5.14 18.03 14.03
C LYS A 46 -5.12 16.67 13.33
N THR A 47 -4.73 16.67 12.06
CA THR A 47 -4.46 15.43 11.33
C THR A 47 -3.16 14.82 11.84
N LYS A 48 -3.21 13.55 12.26
CA LYS A 48 -2.05 12.75 12.66
C LYS A 48 -1.92 11.53 11.78
N THR A 49 -0.70 11.00 11.70
CA THR A 49 -0.40 9.75 11.01
C THR A 49 0.36 8.82 11.94
N ALA A 50 0.09 7.52 11.83
CA ALA A 50 0.77 6.47 12.58
C ALA A 50 1.18 5.32 11.64
N PHE A 51 2.36 4.75 11.88
CA PHE A 51 2.80 3.56 11.17
C PHE A 51 2.01 2.35 11.66
N VAL A 52 1.48 1.53 10.74
CA VAL A 52 0.74 0.31 11.07
C VAL A 52 1.59 -0.92 10.79
N ILE A 53 1.98 -1.10 9.52
CA ILE A 53 2.71 -2.29 9.07
C ILE A 53 3.48 -1.98 7.78
N SER A 54 4.58 -2.71 7.55
CA SER A 54 5.27 -2.74 6.26
C SER A 54 5.79 -4.14 5.96
N GLU A 55 5.93 -4.43 4.67
CA GLU A 55 6.59 -5.64 4.18
C GLU A 55 7.46 -5.28 2.97
N SER A 56 8.63 -5.92 2.86
CA SER A 56 9.52 -5.76 1.72
C SER A 56 10.15 -7.09 1.31
N ARG A 57 10.51 -7.20 0.03
CA ARG A 57 11.07 -8.41 -0.58
C ARG A 57 12.18 -8.03 -1.57
N VAL A 58 13.24 -8.81 -1.59
CA VAL A 58 14.33 -8.65 -2.56
C VAL A 58 13.82 -8.96 -3.97
N ALA A 59 14.30 -8.23 -4.97
CA ALA A 59 13.94 -8.49 -6.36
C ALA A 59 14.41 -9.91 -6.77
N PRO A 60 13.60 -10.66 -7.55
CA PRO A 60 14.00 -11.98 -8.03
C PRO A 60 15.31 -11.93 -8.82
N LEU A 61 16.15 -12.97 -8.69
CA LEU A 61 17.38 -13.12 -9.47
C LEU A 61 17.12 -13.09 -10.98
N LYS A 62 15.97 -13.61 -11.40
CA LYS A 62 15.49 -13.46 -12.78
C LYS A 62 15.07 -12.02 -13.02
N LYS A 63 15.79 -11.33 -13.92
CA LYS A 63 15.48 -9.93 -14.29
C LYS A 63 14.02 -9.78 -14.72
N LEU A 64 13.27 -9.02 -13.92
CA LEU A 64 11.92 -8.57 -14.25
C LEU A 64 11.97 -7.13 -14.77
N SER A 65 11.08 -6.80 -15.69
CA SER A 65 10.87 -5.43 -16.12
C SER A 65 10.36 -4.57 -14.95
N LEU A 66 10.75 -3.30 -14.89
CA LEU A 66 10.31 -2.37 -13.84
C LEU A 66 8.78 -2.37 -13.59
N PRO A 67 7.89 -2.38 -14.60
CA PRO A 67 6.45 -2.45 -14.36
C PRO A 67 6.00 -3.70 -13.61
N ARG A 68 6.66 -4.86 -13.85
CA ARG A 68 6.34 -6.11 -13.14
C ARG A 68 6.80 -6.06 -11.69
N LEU A 69 7.98 -5.48 -11.43
CA LEU A 69 8.45 -5.28 -10.06
C LEU A 69 7.50 -4.36 -9.27
N LYS A 70 7.04 -3.28 -9.89
CA LYS A 70 6.02 -2.39 -9.30
C LYS A 70 4.66 -3.08 -9.10
N LEU A 71 4.27 -3.99 -9.99
CA LEU A 71 3.08 -4.83 -9.80
C LEU A 71 3.23 -5.77 -8.60
N MET A 72 4.43 -6.32 -8.37
CA MET A 72 4.72 -7.13 -7.18
C MET A 72 4.60 -6.32 -5.89
N ALA A 73 5.06 -5.06 -5.88
CA ALA A 73 4.84 -4.15 -4.76
C ALA A 73 3.34 -3.92 -4.52
N ALA A 74 2.57 -3.62 -5.57
CA ALA A 74 1.12 -3.45 -5.46
C ALA A 74 0.42 -4.70 -4.88
N LEU A 75 0.83 -5.89 -5.32
CA LEU A 75 0.32 -7.15 -4.79
C LEU A 75 0.62 -7.31 -3.29
N LEU A 76 1.83 -6.96 -2.87
CA LEU A 76 2.24 -6.99 -1.48
C LEU A 76 1.36 -6.06 -0.62
N GLY A 77 1.12 -4.83 -1.09
CA GLY A 77 0.23 -3.89 -0.40
C GLY A 77 -1.21 -4.39 -0.29
N ALA A 78 -1.75 -5.00 -1.36
CA ALA A 78 -3.09 -5.56 -1.32
C ALA A 78 -3.22 -6.69 -0.28
N ARG A 79 -2.18 -7.52 -0.14
CA ARG A 79 -2.10 -8.55 0.91
C ARG A 79 -1.99 -7.96 2.32
N LEU A 80 -1.18 -6.91 2.49
CA LEU A 80 -1.08 -6.20 3.77
C LEU A 80 -2.40 -5.58 4.20
N ILE A 81 -3.12 -4.91 3.30
CA ILE A 81 -4.44 -4.36 3.62
C ILE A 81 -5.42 -5.48 3.99
N ALA A 82 -5.43 -6.58 3.24
CA ALA A 82 -6.30 -7.71 3.54
C ALA A 82 -6.01 -8.33 4.92
N SER A 83 -4.74 -8.38 5.37
CA SER A 83 -4.40 -8.97 6.67
C SER A 83 -4.76 -8.09 7.87
N ILE A 84 -4.88 -6.78 7.69
CA ILE A 84 -5.21 -5.84 8.76
C ILE A 84 -6.66 -5.34 8.73
N ARG A 85 -7.43 -5.71 7.70
CA ARG A 85 -8.75 -5.11 7.44
C ARG A 85 -9.74 -5.28 8.59
N ASP A 86 -9.73 -6.44 9.24
CA ASP A 86 -10.64 -6.75 10.34
C ASP A 86 -10.39 -5.87 11.58
N TYR A 87 -9.14 -5.44 11.80
CA TYR A 87 -8.78 -4.54 12.90
C TYR A 87 -9.15 -3.06 12.62
N PHE A 88 -9.42 -2.73 11.37
CA PHE A 88 -9.70 -1.37 10.90
C PHE A 88 -10.95 -1.34 10.00
N ALA A 89 -11.99 -2.10 10.37
CA ALA A 89 -13.16 -2.34 9.50
C ALA A 89 -13.85 -1.05 9.00
N ASN A 90 -13.80 0.02 9.78
CA ASN A 90 -14.42 1.31 9.47
C ASN A 90 -13.47 2.31 8.78
N ALA A 91 -12.21 1.94 8.54
CA ALA A 91 -11.26 2.84 7.89
C ALA A 91 -11.43 2.83 6.36
N GLU A 92 -11.41 4.01 5.77
CA GLU A 92 -11.28 4.17 4.31
C GLU A 92 -9.90 3.68 3.87
N VAL A 93 -9.83 3.02 2.72
CA VAL A 93 -8.55 2.47 2.20
C VAL A 93 -8.12 3.25 0.96
N TYR A 94 -6.84 3.60 0.91
CA TYR A 94 -6.19 4.28 -0.21
C TYR A 94 -4.93 3.53 -0.62
N MET A 95 -4.88 3.07 -1.88
CA MET A 95 -3.77 2.30 -2.44
C MET A 95 -2.97 3.16 -3.42
N TRP A 96 -1.74 3.52 -3.05
CA TRP A 96 -0.89 4.43 -3.81
C TRP A 96 0.16 3.69 -4.63
N THR A 97 0.28 4.02 -5.91
CA THR A 97 1.35 3.51 -6.79
C THR A 97 1.93 4.64 -7.66
N ASP A 98 3.24 4.60 -7.91
CA ASP A 98 3.94 5.56 -8.78
C ASP A 98 4.00 5.11 -10.26
N SER A 99 3.25 4.06 -10.62
CA SER A 99 3.24 3.51 -11.96
C SER A 99 1.87 3.60 -12.59
N LYS A 100 1.76 4.49 -13.59
CA LYS A 100 0.57 4.57 -14.45
C LYS A 100 0.27 3.25 -15.16
N ILE A 101 1.31 2.49 -15.52
CA ILE A 101 1.14 1.17 -16.17
C ILE A 101 0.49 0.17 -15.20
N VAL A 102 0.97 0.11 -13.96
CA VAL A 102 0.40 -0.78 -12.93
C VAL A 102 -1.02 -0.34 -12.58
N LEU A 103 -1.24 0.97 -12.42
CA LEU A 103 -2.58 1.51 -12.19
C LEU A 103 -3.54 1.16 -13.34
N HIS A 104 -3.09 1.28 -14.58
CA HIS A 104 -3.87 0.90 -15.75
C HIS A 104 -4.20 -0.60 -15.73
N TRP A 105 -3.24 -1.46 -15.42
CA TRP A 105 -3.52 -2.90 -15.29
C TRP A 105 -4.55 -3.18 -14.21
N ILE A 106 -4.43 -2.57 -13.03
CA ILE A 106 -5.35 -2.80 -11.89
C ILE A 106 -6.76 -2.30 -12.16
N LYS A 107 -6.91 -1.17 -12.88
CA LYS A 107 -8.22 -0.57 -13.16
C LYS A 107 -8.97 -1.18 -14.35
N ASN A 108 -8.33 -2.08 -15.12
CA ASN A 108 -8.92 -2.63 -16.33
C ASN A 108 -9.03 -4.16 -16.26
N ASN A 109 -9.77 -4.73 -17.22
CA ASN A 109 -9.95 -6.17 -17.33
C ASN A 109 -8.61 -6.86 -17.69
N THR A 110 -8.35 -8.00 -17.05
CA THR A 110 -7.08 -8.72 -17.07
C THR A 110 -6.91 -9.69 -18.24
N SER A 111 -7.98 -10.00 -18.98
CA SER A 111 -8.04 -11.03 -20.02
C SER A 111 -7.05 -10.86 -21.18
N ARG A 112 -6.52 -9.65 -21.39
CA ARG A 112 -5.58 -9.34 -22.48
C ARG A 112 -4.11 -9.41 -22.08
N TRP A 113 -3.81 -9.66 -20.80
CA TRP A 113 -2.44 -9.59 -20.28
C TRP A 113 -1.77 -10.96 -20.23
N LYS A 114 -0.43 -10.95 -20.24
CA LYS A 114 0.36 -12.17 -20.00
C LYS A 114 0.00 -12.75 -18.63
N THR A 115 -0.04 -14.08 -18.52
CA THR A 115 -0.49 -14.85 -17.35
C THR A 115 0.02 -14.32 -16.01
N LEU A 116 1.30 -13.96 -15.89
CA LEU A 116 1.84 -13.39 -14.65
C LEU A 116 1.14 -12.09 -14.23
N VAL A 117 0.94 -11.16 -15.18
CA VAL A 117 0.27 -9.89 -14.90
C VAL A 117 -1.21 -10.14 -14.62
N GLN A 118 -1.85 -11.02 -15.40
CA GLN A 118 -3.24 -11.39 -15.22
C GLN A 118 -3.50 -11.95 -13.81
N ASN A 119 -2.71 -12.92 -13.37
CA ASN A 119 -2.87 -13.59 -12.07
C ASN A 119 -2.67 -12.61 -10.91
N HIS A 120 -1.62 -11.78 -10.96
CA HIS A 120 -1.37 -10.81 -9.89
C HIS A 120 -2.43 -9.72 -9.84
N VAL A 121 -2.93 -9.26 -11.00
CA VAL A 121 -4.00 -8.26 -11.02
C VAL A 121 -5.31 -8.88 -10.51
N ALA A 122 -5.63 -10.11 -10.89
CA ALA A 122 -6.82 -10.81 -10.38
C ALA A 122 -6.78 -10.90 -8.84
N GLU A 123 -5.63 -11.30 -8.27
CA GLU A 123 -5.47 -11.35 -6.82
C GLU A 123 -5.56 -9.96 -6.15
N ILE A 124 -5.01 -8.90 -6.78
CA ILE A 124 -5.15 -7.53 -6.29
C ILE A 124 -6.63 -7.10 -6.26
N GLN A 125 -7.37 -7.39 -7.32
CA GLN A 125 -8.78 -7.04 -7.47
C GLN A 125 -9.68 -7.83 -6.50
N GLU A 126 -9.30 -9.05 -6.13
CA GLU A 126 -9.96 -9.86 -5.10
C GLU A 126 -9.79 -9.23 -3.70
N LYS A 127 -8.60 -8.69 -3.39
CA LYS A 127 -8.27 -8.16 -2.06
C LYS A 127 -8.64 -6.69 -1.87
N THR A 128 -8.62 -5.91 -2.96
CA THR A 128 -8.85 -4.47 -2.93
C THR A 128 -9.64 -4.01 -4.15
N SER A 129 -10.62 -3.13 -3.94
CA SER A 129 -11.38 -2.56 -5.04
C SER A 129 -10.49 -1.74 -5.99
N PRO A 130 -10.59 -1.87 -7.32
CA PRO A 130 -9.87 -1.02 -8.27
C PRO A 130 -10.07 0.48 -8.05
N ALA A 131 -11.20 0.89 -7.45
CA ALA A 131 -11.53 2.29 -7.19
C ALA A 131 -10.60 2.95 -6.17
N VAL A 132 -10.04 2.19 -5.22
CA VAL A 132 -9.16 2.74 -4.16
C VAL A 132 -7.72 2.96 -4.64
N TRP A 133 -7.40 2.59 -5.88
CA TRP A 133 -6.06 2.72 -6.45
C TRP A 133 -5.85 4.10 -7.06
N ILE A 134 -4.79 4.78 -6.61
CA ILE A 134 -4.49 6.16 -6.95
C ILE A 134 -3.03 6.28 -7.40
N HIS A 135 -2.81 7.09 -8.43
CA HIS A 135 -1.48 7.44 -8.89
C HIS A 135 -0.84 8.48 -7.95
N SER A 136 0.39 8.23 -7.50
CA SER A 136 1.18 9.22 -6.74
C SER A 136 2.56 9.40 -7.35
N LEU A 137 2.98 10.66 -7.53
CA LEU A 137 4.36 10.98 -7.92
C LEU A 137 5.35 10.83 -6.75
N VAL A 138 4.85 10.64 -5.52
CA VAL A 138 5.59 10.88 -4.26
C VAL A 138 5.94 9.59 -3.51
N ALA A 139 5.37 8.43 -3.87
CA ALA A 139 5.63 7.15 -3.17
C ALA A 139 7.14 6.83 -3.05
N ARG A 140 7.91 7.23 -4.07
CA ARG A 140 9.38 7.07 -4.12
C ARG A 140 10.15 7.92 -3.10
N ILE A 141 9.58 9.02 -2.61
CA ILE A 141 10.21 9.94 -1.66
C ILE A 141 9.89 9.51 -0.22
N LEU A 142 8.66 9.06 0.05
CA LEU A 142 8.23 8.68 1.40
C LEU A 142 8.94 7.40 1.87
N LEU A 143 9.16 6.42 1.00
CA LEU A 143 9.85 5.18 1.34
C LEU A 143 11.37 5.31 1.44
N LYS A 144 11.98 6.31 0.78
CA LYS A 144 13.41 6.62 0.91
C LYS A 144 13.75 7.43 2.17
N LYS A 145 12.73 8.00 2.82
CA LYS A 145 12.88 8.76 4.07
C LYS A 145 12.58 7.94 5.32
N SER A 146 12.32 6.63 5.20
CA SER A 146 12.38 5.74 6.36
C SER A 146 13.86 5.49 6.67
N PRO A 147 14.39 5.99 7.80
CA PRO A 147 15.77 5.72 8.21
C PRO A 147 15.95 4.27 8.68
#